data_AF-A0A946DNK7-F1
#
_entry.id   AF-A0A946DNK7-F1
#
_cell.length_a   1.000
_cell.length_b   1.000
_cell.length_c   1.000
_cell.angle_alpha   90.00
_cell.angle_beta   90.00
_cell.angle_gamma   90.00
#
_symmetry.space_group_name_H-M   'P 1'
#
loop_
_entity.id
_entity.type
_entity.pdbx_description
1 polymer ?
#
loop_
_entity_poly.entity_id
_entity_poly.type
_entity_poly.pdbx_seq_one_letter_code
_entity_poly.pdbx_strand_id
1 'polypeptide(L)'
;MNTRPLPFLITIAATLLFTTNALPQEPAEKTAKSKQKKAEPKPVSLAEARRQAELLHEVYSSTLQIMHRRYFRPDSKTTIPSKALDDVFYRVSLRSKVKARWIAVNARAMSIDHTPKDDFEKKAARRFIAGDSSYETVENGIYRRAGPITLFGSCINCHAPAPMNQDVRRFAGLVISMPVKPEKSPKK
;
A
#
# COMPACT_ATOMS: atom_id res chain seq x y z
N MET A 1 24.66 68.76 -9.60
CA MET A 1 24.29 69.84 -8.67
C MET A 1 22.83 70.18 -8.92
N ASN A 2 22.00 70.09 -7.87
CA ASN A 2 20.84 70.95 -7.54
C ASN A 2 19.74 71.17 -8.61
N THR A 3 18.43 71.12 -8.34
CA THR A 3 17.63 71.40 -7.14
C THR A 3 16.18 70.96 -7.39
N ARG A 4 15.45 70.54 -6.35
CA ARG A 4 13.96 70.54 -6.35
C ARG A 4 13.43 71.98 -6.18
N PRO A 5 12.19 72.28 -6.61
CA PRO A 5 11.19 72.64 -5.59
C PRO A 5 9.73 72.19 -5.87
N LEU A 6 8.98 72.07 -4.76
CA LEU A 6 7.51 72.04 -4.57
C LEU A 6 6.88 73.42 -4.95
N PRO A 7 5.57 73.74 -4.75
CA PRO A 7 4.34 72.97 -4.41
C PRO A 7 3.10 73.36 -5.27
N PHE A 8 1.93 72.72 -5.09
CA PHE A 8 0.68 73.46 -4.86
C PHE A 8 -0.45 72.50 -4.41
N LEU A 9 -1.05 72.86 -3.28
CA LEU A 9 -2.25 72.28 -2.70
C LEU A 9 -3.47 72.71 -3.52
N ILE A 10 -4.35 71.77 -3.89
CA ILE A 10 -5.78 72.05 -4.01
C ILE A 10 -6.52 70.97 -3.23
N THR A 11 -6.97 71.38 -2.05
CA THR A 11 -8.01 70.75 -1.24
C THR A 11 -9.34 70.89 -1.98
N ILE A 12 -9.97 69.79 -2.37
CA ILE A 12 -11.43 69.72 -2.56
C ILE A 12 -11.94 68.62 -1.65
N ALA A 13 -12.56 69.05 -0.55
CA ALA A 13 -13.42 68.22 0.26
C ALA A 13 -14.73 68.02 -0.50
N ALA A 14 -15.04 66.77 -0.84
CA ALA A 14 -16.37 66.34 -1.26
C ALA A 14 -16.77 65.15 -0.39
N THR A 15 -17.62 65.45 0.58
CA THR A 15 -18.21 64.51 1.55
C THR A 15 -19.53 63.94 1.01
N LEU A 16 -19.82 62.69 1.39
CA LEU A 16 -21.10 61.94 1.33
C LEU A 16 -21.46 61.37 -0.07
N LEU A 17 -21.78 60.08 -0.26
CA LEU A 17 -22.50 59.12 0.59
C LEU A 17 -21.93 57.70 0.37
N PHE A 18 -21.38 57.05 1.39
CA PHE A 18 -21.18 55.60 1.37
C PHE A 18 -22.48 54.93 1.78
N THR A 19 -23.21 54.37 0.80
CA THR A 19 -24.29 53.43 1.05
C THR A 19 -23.68 52.17 1.65
N THR A 20 -23.94 51.94 2.93
CA THR A 20 -23.58 50.69 3.61
C THR A 20 -24.48 49.58 3.09
N ASN A 21 -24.04 48.85 2.07
CA ASN A 21 -24.59 47.53 1.77
C ASN A 21 -24.20 46.60 2.93
N ALA A 22 -25.15 46.40 3.85
CA ALA A 22 -25.09 45.32 4.82
C ALA A 22 -25.13 43.99 4.07
N LEU A 23 -23.95 43.40 3.85
CA LEU A 23 -23.82 41.99 3.48
C LEU A 23 -24.49 41.16 4.59
N PRO A 24 -25.45 40.27 4.26
CA PRO A 24 -25.99 39.32 5.22
C PRO A 24 -24.84 38.47 5.78
N GLN A 25 -24.62 38.55 7.10
CA GLN A 25 -23.68 37.67 7.77
C GLN A 25 -24.23 36.25 7.71
N GLU A 26 -23.53 35.40 6.96
CA GLU A 26 -23.74 33.96 6.95
C GLU A 26 -23.64 33.45 8.41
N PRO A 27 -24.63 32.72 8.94
CA PRO A 27 -24.58 32.24 10.31
C PRO A 27 -23.34 31.38 10.48
N ALA A 28 -22.50 31.74 11.47
CA ALA A 28 -21.34 30.97 11.84
C ALA A 28 -21.74 29.51 12.14
N GLU A 29 -21.53 28.64 11.17
CA GLU A 29 -21.71 27.21 11.31
C GLU A 29 -20.68 26.72 12.35
N LYS A 30 -21.18 26.52 13.57
CA LYS A 30 -20.44 25.84 14.63
C LYS A 30 -20.07 24.47 14.09
N THR A 31 -18.84 24.36 13.59
CA THR A 31 -18.21 23.10 13.20
C THR A 31 -18.01 22.28 14.47
N ALA A 32 -19.08 21.59 14.87
CA ALA A 32 -18.99 20.48 15.78
C ALA A 32 -18.09 19.44 15.10
N LYS A 33 -16.80 19.45 15.46
CA LYS A 33 -15.87 18.36 15.17
C LYS A 33 -16.43 17.11 15.83
N SER A 34 -17.33 16.43 15.14
CA SER A 34 -17.70 15.05 15.40
C SER A 34 -16.41 14.25 15.29
N LYS A 35 -15.82 13.90 16.44
CA LYS A 35 -14.83 12.84 16.54
C LYS A 35 -15.56 11.55 16.15
N GLN A 36 -15.67 11.29 14.86
CA GLN A 36 -16.02 9.96 14.36
C GLN A 36 -14.94 9.02 14.88
N LYS A 37 -15.26 8.29 15.95
CA LYS A 37 -14.45 7.19 16.47
C LYS A 37 -14.39 6.16 15.36
N LYS A 38 -13.29 6.17 14.60
CA LYS A 38 -13.03 5.22 13.51
C LYS A 38 -13.18 3.81 14.09
N ALA A 39 -14.27 3.14 13.74
CA ALA A 39 -14.57 1.80 14.24
C ALA A 39 -13.40 0.88 13.88
N GLU A 40 -12.84 0.17 14.87
CA GLU A 40 -11.77 -0.77 14.61
C GLU A 40 -12.30 -1.96 13.79
N PRO A 41 -11.55 -2.44 12.78
CA PRO A 41 -11.93 -3.63 12.02
C PRO A 41 -12.11 -4.84 12.94
N LYS A 42 -13.28 -5.46 12.91
CA LYS A 42 -13.58 -6.64 13.71
C LYS A 42 -12.92 -7.89 13.10
N PRO A 43 -12.42 -8.84 13.91
CA PRO A 43 -11.93 -10.12 13.40
C PRO A 43 -13.02 -10.87 12.62
N VAL A 44 -12.62 -11.48 11.50
CA VAL A 44 -13.51 -12.25 10.61
C VAL A 44 -13.45 -13.75 10.90
N SER A 45 -14.34 -14.55 10.33
CA SER A 45 -14.21 -16.02 10.40
C SER A 45 -13.00 -16.49 9.59
N LEU A 46 -12.47 -17.69 9.88
CA LEU A 46 -11.36 -18.25 9.11
C LEU A 46 -11.69 -18.40 7.62
N ALA A 47 -12.90 -18.87 7.30
CA ALA A 47 -13.36 -19.01 5.92
C ALA A 47 -13.38 -17.65 5.18
N GLU A 48 -13.81 -16.59 5.86
CA GLU A 48 -13.81 -15.25 5.29
C GLU A 48 -12.39 -14.71 5.11
N ALA A 49 -11.52 -14.90 6.11
CA ALA A 49 -10.12 -14.50 6.01
C ALA A 49 -9.39 -15.18 4.84
N ARG A 50 -9.66 -16.47 4.62
CA ARG A 50 -9.10 -17.22 3.48
C ARG A 50 -9.55 -16.64 2.15
N ARG A 51 -10.87 -16.49 1.94
CA ARG A 51 -11.42 -15.90 0.71
C ARG A 51 -10.88 -14.49 0.45
N GLN A 52 -10.82 -13.67 1.51
CA GLN A 52 -10.26 -12.33 1.42
C GLN A 52 -8.77 -12.35 1.07
N ALA A 53 -7.97 -13.26 1.65
CA ALA A 53 -6.55 -13.39 1.33
C ALA A 53 -6.30 -13.89 -0.10
N GLU A 54 -7.12 -14.81 -0.60
CA GLU A 54 -7.05 -15.28 -1.99
C GLU A 54 -7.35 -14.16 -2.97
N LEU A 55 -8.43 -13.40 -2.75
CA LEU A 55 -8.78 -12.26 -3.59
C LEU A 55 -7.69 -11.18 -3.56
N LEU A 56 -7.20 -10.83 -2.37
CA LEU A 56 -6.11 -9.85 -2.25
C LEU A 56 -4.81 -10.34 -2.91
N HIS A 57 -4.55 -11.64 -2.86
CA HIS A 57 -3.39 -12.21 -3.54
C HIS A 57 -3.48 -12.00 -5.05
N GLU A 58 -4.63 -12.33 -5.64
CA GLU A 58 -4.89 -12.12 -7.06
C GLU A 58 -4.76 -10.64 -7.43
N VAL A 59 -5.46 -9.76 -6.72
CA VAL A 59 -5.43 -8.31 -6.98
C VAL A 59 -4.02 -7.74 -6.92
N TYR A 60 -3.26 -8.04 -5.86
CA TYR A 60 -1.93 -7.48 -5.68
C TYR A 60 -0.90 -8.05 -6.66
N SER A 61 -0.93 -9.36 -6.92
CA SER A 61 0.01 -9.99 -7.87
C SER A 61 -0.28 -9.56 -9.31
N SER A 62 -1.55 -9.51 -9.72
CA SER A 62 -1.95 -9.00 -11.04
C SER A 62 -1.61 -7.52 -11.22
N THR A 63 -1.82 -6.70 -10.19
CA THR A 63 -1.40 -5.28 -10.21
C THR A 63 0.11 -5.16 -10.37
N LEU A 64 0.90 -5.91 -9.60
CA LEU A 64 2.36 -5.92 -9.70
C LEU A 64 2.82 -6.26 -11.11
N GLN A 65 2.28 -7.32 -11.71
CA GLN A 65 2.64 -7.76 -13.06
C GLN A 65 2.28 -6.73 -14.12
N ILE A 66 1.08 -6.15 -14.04
CA ILE A 66 0.65 -5.10 -14.97
C ILE A 66 1.53 -3.86 -14.82
N MET A 67 1.83 -3.43 -13.59
CA MET A 67 2.68 -2.28 -13.33
C MET A 67 4.08 -2.48 -13.89
N HIS A 68 4.67 -3.66 -13.64
CA HIS A 68 5.97 -4.02 -14.16
C HIS A 68 5.98 -4.04 -15.70
N ARG A 69 4.97 -4.64 -16.34
CA ARG A 69 4.90 -4.73 -17.80
C ARG A 69 4.67 -3.38 -18.48
N ARG A 70 3.85 -2.50 -17.89
CA ARG A 70 3.38 -1.27 -18.55
C ARG A 70 4.18 -0.03 -18.20
N TYR A 71 4.73 0.05 -16.99
CA TYR A 71 5.33 1.29 -16.48
C TYR A 71 6.79 1.16 -16.06
N PHE A 72 7.27 -0.04 -15.76
CA PHE A 72 8.66 -0.21 -15.35
C PHE A 72 9.60 -0.21 -16.56
N ARG A 73 10.66 0.60 -16.47
CA ARG A 73 11.75 0.64 -17.45
C ARG A 73 13.07 0.41 -16.69
N PRO A 74 13.82 -0.66 -16.96
CA PRO A 74 15.03 -1.00 -16.20
C PRO A 74 16.06 0.12 -16.10
N ASP A 75 16.24 0.89 -17.18
CA ASP A 75 17.25 1.96 -17.25
C ASP A 75 16.76 3.31 -16.72
N SER A 76 15.51 3.38 -16.25
CA SER A 76 14.95 4.60 -15.68
C SER A 76 15.17 4.66 -14.17
N LYS A 77 15.36 5.87 -13.62
CA LYS A 77 15.46 6.09 -12.17
C LYS A 77 14.10 5.99 -11.45
N THR A 78 13.12 5.30 -12.02
CA THR A 78 11.78 5.16 -11.44
C THR A 78 11.75 4.13 -10.33
N THR A 79 10.87 4.32 -9.36
CA THR A 79 10.63 3.36 -8.26
C THR A 79 10.27 1.97 -8.80
N ILE A 80 10.89 0.94 -8.20
CA ILE A 80 10.59 -0.47 -8.50
C ILE A 80 9.11 -0.76 -8.16
N PRO A 81 8.33 -1.39 -9.06
CA PRO A 81 6.90 -1.63 -8.84
C PRO A 81 6.54 -2.29 -7.50
N SER A 82 7.31 -3.30 -7.06
CA SER A 82 7.08 -3.96 -5.78
C SER A 82 7.22 -2.99 -4.60
N LYS A 83 8.20 -2.07 -4.66
CA LYS A 83 8.42 -1.03 -3.65
C LYS A 83 7.28 -0.01 -3.63
N ALA A 84 6.73 0.36 -4.79
CA ALA A 84 5.57 1.24 -4.86
C ALA A 84 4.32 0.58 -4.23
N LEU A 85 4.14 -0.73 -4.42
CA LEU A 85 3.03 -1.47 -3.81
C LEU A 85 3.20 -1.69 -2.30
N ASP A 86 4.41 -1.61 -1.74
CA ASP A 86 4.58 -1.61 -0.28
C ASP A 86 3.81 -0.45 0.38
N ASP A 87 3.70 0.71 -0.28
CA ASP A 87 2.91 1.85 0.21
C ASP A 87 1.40 1.56 0.17
N VAL A 88 0.94 0.79 -0.84
CA VAL A 88 -0.43 0.31 -0.91
C VAL A 88 -0.72 -0.65 0.24
N PHE A 89 0.19 -1.59 0.52
CA PHE A 89 0.07 -2.52 1.64
C PHE A 89 -0.01 -1.78 2.97
N TYR A 90 0.85 -0.78 3.15
CA TYR A 90 0.83 0.07 4.33
C TYR A 90 -0.54 0.76 4.48
N ARG A 91 -1.05 1.41 3.41
CA ARG A 91 -2.35 2.08 3.43
C ARG A 91 -3.52 1.14 3.72
N VAL A 92 -3.52 -0.08 3.17
CA VAL A 92 -4.53 -1.10 3.47
C VAL A 92 -4.47 -1.49 4.95
N SER A 93 -3.27 -1.72 5.49
CA SER A 93 -3.10 -2.12 6.88
C SER A 93 -3.67 -1.11 7.90
N LEU A 94 -3.57 0.19 7.59
CA LEU A 94 -4.12 1.28 8.41
C LEU A 94 -5.66 1.30 8.46
N ARG A 95 -6.33 0.59 7.55
CA ARG A 95 -7.79 0.58 7.43
C ARG A 95 -8.44 -0.75 7.75
N SER A 96 -7.77 -1.88 7.50
CA SER A 96 -8.40 -3.22 7.58
C SER A 96 -7.73 -4.17 8.57
N LYS A 97 -6.61 -3.80 9.21
CA LYS A 97 -5.74 -4.72 9.98
C LYS A 97 -5.17 -5.89 9.15
N VAL A 98 -5.38 -5.89 7.83
CA VAL A 98 -4.72 -6.82 6.90
C VAL A 98 -3.32 -6.31 6.60
N LYS A 99 -2.32 -7.16 6.81
CA LYS A 99 -0.94 -6.87 6.39
C LYS A 99 -0.61 -7.73 5.19
N ALA A 100 0.11 -7.15 4.24
CA ALA A 100 0.63 -7.83 3.07
C ALA A 100 2.11 -7.47 2.89
N ARG A 101 2.89 -8.39 2.31
CA ARG A 101 4.27 -8.13 1.92
C ARG A 101 4.80 -9.17 0.94
N TRP A 102 5.75 -8.74 0.12
CA TRP A 102 6.48 -9.59 -0.79
C TRP A 102 7.53 -10.43 -0.07
N ILE A 103 7.83 -11.60 -0.63
CA ILE A 103 9.00 -12.42 -0.27
C ILE A 103 9.71 -12.92 -1.52
N ALA A 104 11.04 -12.96 -1.50
CA ALA A 104 11.84 -13.69 -2.47
C ALA A 104 11.82 -15.19 -2.13
N VAL A 105 11.72 -16.05 -3.15
CA VAL A 105 11.61 -17.50 -2.96
C VAL A 105 12.87 -18.19 -3.48
N ASN A 106 13.01 -18.31 -4.79
CA ASN A 106 14.19 -18.88 -5.45
C ASN A 106 14.72 -17.93 -6.52
N ALA A 107 14.57 -16.64 -6.29
CA ALA A 107 14.98 -15.55 -7.16
C ALA A 107 15.66 -14.46 -6.34
N ARG A 108 16.46 -13.61 -6.99
CA ARG A 108 17.08 -12.45 -6.33
C ARG A 108 15.99 -11.55 -5.73
N ALA A 109 16.17 -11.11 -4.50
CA ALA A 109 15.32 -10.08 -3.90
C ALA A 109 15.70 -8.71 -4.47
N MET A 110 14.73 -7.94 -4.99
CA MET A 110 14.98 -6.58 -5.49
C MET A 110 15.01 -5.53 -4.37
N SER A 111 14.57 -5.91 -3.18
CA SER A 111 14.69 -5.13 -1.95
C SER A 111 15.08 -6.07 -0.82
N ILE A 112 15.96 -5.59 0.07
CA ILE A 112 16.33 -6.33 1.29
C ILE A 112 15.10 -6.65 2.16
N ASP A 113 14.09 -5.77 2.12
CA ASP A 113 12.84 -5.93 2.85
C ASP A 113 12.00 -7.12 2.40
N HIS A 114 12.24 -7.63 1.19
CA HIS A 114 11.53 -8.76 0.60
C HIS A 114 12.25 -10.08 0.86
N THR A 115 13.30 -10.10 1.68
CA THR A 115 13.91 -11.37 2.12
C THR A 115 12.99 -12.05 3.15
N PRO A 116 12.74 -13.37 3.06
CA PRO A 116 12.02 -14.12 4.09
C PRO A 116 12.59 -13.87 5.50
N LYS A 117 11.77 -13.39 6.42
CA LYS A 117 12.22 -13.00 7.78
C LYS A 117 12.02 -14.11 8.81
N ASP A 118 10.82 -14.67 8.85
CA ASP A 118 10.42 -15.68 9.84
C ASP A 118 10.33 -17.11 9.27
N ASP A 119 10.11 -18.07 10.16
CA ASP A 119 10.07 -19.49 9.80
C ASP A 119 8.88 -19.85 8.91
N PHE A 120 7.74 -19.15 9.07
CA PHE A 120 6.59 -19.31 8.18
C PHE A 120 6.98 -18.95 6.74
N GLU A 121 7.65 -17.82 6.52
CA GLU A 121 8.06 -17.39 5.18
C GLU A 121 9.11 -18.31 4.57
N LYS A 122 10.12 -18.71 5.36
CA LYS A 122 11.16 -19.63 4.89
C LYS A 122 10.54 -20.97 4.49
N LYS A 123 9.54 -21.43 5.24
CA LYS A 123 8.80 -22.66 4.93
C LYS A 123 7.89 -22.49 3.71
N ALA A 124 7.22 -21.35 3.58
CA ALA A 124 6.44 -21.01 2.38
C ALA A 124 7.33 -21.04 1.13
N ALA A 125 8.50 -20.40 1.18
CA ALA A 125 9.45 -20.37 0.06
C ALA A 125 9.87 -21.80 -0.34
N ARG A 126 10.22 -22.66 0.61
CA ARG A 126 10.56 -24.07 0.33
C ARG A 126 9.38 -24.83 -0.31
N ARG A 127 8.16 -24.62 0.19
CA ARG A 127 6.95 -25.26 -0.33
C ARG A 127 6.63 -24.84 -1.77
N PHE A 128 6.84 -23.57 -2.11
CA PHE A 128 6.63 -23.10 -3.49
C PHE A 128 7.65 -23.67 -4.47
N ILE A 129 8.91 -23.85 -4.04
CA ILE A 129 9.92 -24.57 -4.83
C ILE A 129 9.48 -26.04 -5.06
N ALA A 130 8.82 -26.65 -4.07
CA ALA A 130 8.29 -28.00 -4.16
C ALA A 130 6.97 -28.12 -4.95
N GLY A 131 6.36 -27.01 -5.37
CA GLY A 131 5.16 -27.00 -6.22
C GLY A 131 3.84 -26.69 -5.51
N ASP A 132 3.86 -26.37 -4.21
CA ASP A 132 2.64 -25.98 -3.50
C ASP A 132 2.05 -24.67 -4.05
N SER A 133 0.73 -24.60 -4.22
CA SER A 133 0.01 -23.40 -4.68
C SER A 133 -0.25 -22.38 -3.57
N SER A 134 -0.20 -22.79 -2.30
CA SER A 134 -0.28 -21.91 -1.14
C SER A 134 0.29 -22.57 0.12
N TYR A 135 0.56 -21.76 1.13
CA TYR A 135 0.89 -22.22 2.48
C TYR A 135 0.15 -21.36 3.51
N GLU A 136 -0.53 -22.01 4.47
CA GLU A 136 -1.40 -21.34 5.43
C GLU A 136 -1.16 -21.80 6.86
N THR A 137 -1.28 -20.88 7.82
CA THR A 137 -1.32 -21.18 9.26
C THR A 137 -2.32 -20.29 9.98
N VAL A 138 -2.79 -20.77 11.14
CA VAL A 138 -3.53 -19.97 12.11
C VAL A 138 -2.81 -20.12 13.45
N GLU A 139 -2.25 -19.03 13.94
CA GLU A 139 -1.49 -19.01 15.20
C GLU A 139 -1.87 -17.76 15.98
N ASN A 140 -2.19 -17.92 17.27
CA ASN A 140 -2.50 -16.81 18.18
C ASN A 140 -3.59 -15.85 17.63
N GLY A 141 -4.62 -16.39 16.98
CA GLY A 141 -5.71 -15.59 16.39
C GLY A 141 -5.31 -14.84 15.11
N ILE A 142 -4.15 -15.12 14.53
CA ILE A 142 -3.70 -14.56 13.26
C ILE A 142 -3.70 -15.65 12.20
N TYR A 143 -4.47 -15.42 11.14
CA TYR A 143 -4.36 -16.19 9.92
C TYR A 143 -3.25 -15.63 9.05
N ARG A 144 -2.40 -16.50 8.50
CA ARG A 144 -1.38 -16.18 7.51
C ARG A 144 -1.57 -17.06 6.29
N ARG A 145 -1.56 -16.47 5.11
CA ARG A 145 -1.52 -17.14 3.81
C ARG A 145 -0.34 -16.63 3.01
N ALA A 146 0.45 -17.53 2.46
CA ALA A 146 1.43 -17.23 1.43
C ALA A 146 0.98 -17.89 0.12
N GLY A 147 1.17 -17.21 -1.01
CA GLY A 147 1.07 -17.82 -2.34
C GLY A 147 2.28 -17.46 -3.21
N PRO A 148 2.63 -18.30 -4.20
CA PRO A 148 3.71 -18.04 -5.12
C PRO A 148 3.29 -17.03 -6.20
N ILE A 149 4.25 -16.23 -6.65
CA ILE A 149 4.13 -15.37 -7.83
C ILE A 149 5.17 -15.86 -8.83
N THR A 150 4.72 -16.45 -9.94
CA THR A 150 5.61 -16.90 -10.99
C THR A 150 6.28 -15.70 -11.66
N LEU A 151 7.61 -15.73 -11.72
CA LEU A 151 8.42 -14.74 -12.41
C LEU A 151 8.71 -15.26 -13.82
N PHE A 152 8.22 -14.56 -14.83
CA PHE A 152 8.39 -14.90 -16.24
C PHE A 152 8.65 -13.65 -17.07
N GLY A 153 9.10 -13.82 -18.31
CA GLY A 153 9.33 -12.72 -19.25
C GLY A 153 10.29 -11.67 -18.67
N SER A 154 9.92 -10.39 -18.72
CA SER A 154 10.80 -9.31 -18.26
C SER A 154 11.13 -9.34 -16.76
N CYS A 155 10.39 -10.09 -15.94
CA CYS A 155 10.69 -10.23 -14.52
C CYS A 155 12.07 -10.90 -14.30
N ILE A 156 12.41 -11.93 -15.10
CA ILE A 156 13.64 -12.70 -14.89
C ILE A 156 14.91 -11.92 -15.21
N ASN A 157 14.83 -10.87 -16.05
CA ASN A 157 15.97 -10.01 -16.40
C ASN A 157 16.65 -9.44 -15.16
N CYS A 158 15.88 -9.10 -14.13
CA CYS A 158 16.39 -8.60 -12.86
C CYS A 158 16.41 -9.67 -11.77
N HIS A 159 15.49 -10.63 -11.79
CA HIS A 159 15.32 -11.59 -10.71
C HIS A 159 16.17 -12.87 -10.84
N ALA A 160 16.70 -13.17 -12.02
CA ALA A 160 17.57 -14.31 -12.27
C ALA A 160 18.79 -13.92 -13.12
N PRO A 161 19.63 -12.96 -12.67
CA PRO A 161 20.82 -12.57 -13.40
C PRO A 161 21.81 -13.74 -13.49
N ALA A 162 22.70 -13.71 -14.49
CA ALA A 162 23.84 -14.62 -14.53
C ALA A 162 24.64 -14.54 -13.21
N PRO A 163 25.13 -15.67 -12.67
CA PRO A 163 25.18 -17.01 -13.28
C PRO A 163 24.00 -17.93 -12.91
N MET A 164 22.83 -17.42 -12.52
CA MET A 164 21.70 -18.28 -12.13
C MET A 164 21.22 -19.17 -13.30
N ASN A 165 20.85 -20.42 -13.00
CA ASN A 165 20.26 -21.35 -13.98
C ASN A 165 18.93 -20.80 -14.53
N GLN A 166 18.80 -20.67 -15.85
CA GLN A 166 17.62 -20.10 -16.51
C GLN A 166 16.49 -21.12 -16.76
N ASP A 167 16.77 -22.42 -16.66
CA ASP A 167 15.77 -23.49 -16.86
C ASP A 167 14.90 -23.71 -15.62
N VAL A 168 15.33 -23.18 -14.47
CA VAL A 168 14.58 -23.27 -13.21
C VAL A 168 13.52 -22.18 -13.18
N ARG A 169 12.24 -22.59 -13.05
CA ARG A 169 11.14 -21.66 -12.83
C ARG A 169 11.37 -20.84 -11.55
N ARG A 170 11.25 -19.52 -11.69
CA ARG A 170 11.52 -18.56 -10.62
C ARG A 170 10.23 -18.06 -10.00
N PHE A 171 10.27 -17.87 -8.69
CA PHE A 171 9.15 -17.45 -7.89
C PHE A 171 9.56 -16.30 -6.98
N ALA A 172 8.64 -15.36 -6.81
CA ALA A 172 8.48 -14.59 -5.60
C ALA A 172 7.28 -15.16 -4.82
N GLY A 173 6.93 -14.53 -3.71
CA GLY A 173 5.73 -14.86 -2.95
C GLY A 173 5.09 -13.61 -2.38
N LEU A 174 3.83 -13.76 -2.01
CA LEU A 174 3.06 -12.73 -1.31
C LEU A 174 2.45 -13.34 -0.06
N VAL A 175 2.83 -12.76 1.08
CA VAL A 175 2.30 -13.13 2.40
C VAL A 175 1.23 -12.14 2.78
N ILE A 176 0.06 -12.64 3.13
CA ILE A 176 -1.08 -11.88 3.65
C ILE A 176 -1.41 -12.42 5.04
N SER A 177 -1.61 -11.52 5.99
CA SER A 177 -1.98 -11.87 7.36
C SER A 177 -3.10 -10.99 7.87
N MET A 178 -4.03 -11.56 8.64
CA MET A 178 -5.14 -10.82 9.23
C MET A 178 -5.65 -11.50 10.50
N PRO A 179 -6.25 -10.73 11.44
CA PRO A 179 -6.85 -11.32 12.62
C PRO A 179 -8.10 -12.15 12.26
N VAL A 180 -8.21 -13.31 12.88
CA VAL A 180 -9.39 -14.20 12.78
C VAL A 180 -10.01 -14.40 14.14
N LYS A 181 -11.30 -14.70 14.15
CA LYS A 181 -11.98 -15.15 15.37
C LYS A 181 -11.32 -16.47 15.82
N PRO A 182 -11.09 -16.64 17.13
CA PRO A 182 -10.61 -17.91 17.65
C PRO A 182 -11.57 -19.01 17.24
N GLU A 183 -11.03 -20.09 16.70
CA GLU A 183 -11.81 -21.28 16.39
C GLU A 183 -12.37 -21.80 17.71
N LYS A 184 -13.71 -21.91 17.80
CA LYS A 184 -14.31 -22.54 18.98
C LYS A 184 -13.88 -24.00 18.92
N SER A 185 -13.06 -24.43 19.88
CA SER A 185 -12.72 -25.85 20.03
C SER A 185 -14.03 -26.66 20.04
N PRO A 186 -14.12 -27.78 19.30
CA PRO A 186 -15.28 -28.65 19.42
C PRO A 186 -15.42 -29.02 20.91
N LYS A 187 -16.62 -28.84 21.47
CA LYS A 187 -16.93 -29.36 22.80
C LYS A 187 -16.69 -30.87 22.73
N LYS A 188 -15.75 -31.35 23.53
CA LYS A 188 -15.45 -32.76 23.71
C LYS A 188 -16.62 -33.46 24.39
#